data_AF-A0A518G8S9-F1
#
_entry.id   AF-A0A518G8S9-F1
#
_cell.length_a   1.000
_cell.length_b   1.000
_cell.length_c   1.000
_cell.angle_alpha   90.00
_cell.angle_beta   90.00
_cell.angle_gamma   90.00
#
_symmetry.space_group_name_H-M   'P 1'
#
loop_
_entity.id
_entity.type
_entity.pdbx_description
1 polymer ?
#
loop_
_entity_poly.entity_id
_entity_poly.type
_entity_poly.pdbx_seq_one_letter_code
_entity_poly.pdbx_strand_id
1 'polypeptide(L)'
;MTTPWEIEAQCVVGRSPGAADSDLQLRVVPGAPTSFAQLVRGAEAECIWELLSVTPLPEHSSKTEEVYVRGNDLIARYAESSGDQFAYGLYWQWLERSAKVDWGLELWMSVQTGLLDASPVLAVSSKSLSSGQWEVYQHRTLSGDCLPDAAPRGPAAMVCRSDVATAVWLVEPTDQVHVQLQSPLDANQQTLRVFGHFMEKGVIRRARMRVHFAARVMGQDEIAELYHQFANSPLPLTA
;
A
#
# COMPACT_ATOMS: atom_id res chain seq x y z
N MET A 1 15.25 -6.02 19.97
CA MET A 1 14.80 -6.32 18.60
C MET A 1 15.45 -5.32 17.67
N THR A 2 16.16 -5.77 16.65
CA THR A 2 16.74 -4.90 15.61
C THR A 2 15.63 -4.42 14.68
N THR A 3 15.64 -3.14 14.30
CA THR A 3 14.66 -2.60 13.34
C THR A 3 14.87 -3.26 11.98
N PRO A 4 13.80 -3.60 11.24
CA PRO A 4 13.95 -4.20 9.91
C PRO A 4 14.44 -3.19 8.87
N TRP A 5 14.45 -1.89 9.19
CA TRP A 5 14.81 -0.81 8.27
C TRP A 5 16.23 -0.30 8.52
N GLU A 6 16.97 -0.13 7.43
CA GLU A 6 18.30 0.48 7.37
C GLU A 6 18.23 1.68 6.39
N ILE A 7 18.63 2.87 6.84
CA ILE A 7 18.62 4.08 6.00
C ILE A 7 19.95 4.16 5.26
N GLU A 8 19.92 3.95 3.94
CA GLU A 8 21.06 3.98 3.04
C GLU A 8 20.98 5.22 2.13
N ALA A 9 21.57 6.32 2.57
CA ALA A 9 21.53 7.62 1.89
C ALA A 9 20.08 8.10 1.65
N GLN A 10 19.61 8.10 0.40
CA GLN A 10 18.24 8.52 0.02
C GLN A 10 17.26 7.35 -0.08
N CYS A 11 17.75 6.12 0.04
CA CYS A 11 16.97 4.88 0.01
C CYS A 11 16.85 4.33 1.43
N VAL A 12 15.73 3.69 1.76
CA VAL A 12 15.57 2.92 2.98
C VAL A 12 15.35 1.47 2.58
N VAL A 13 16.20 0.60 3.11
CA VAL A 13 16.18 -0.83 2.83
C VAL A 13 15.56 -1.54 4.01
N GLY A 14 14.40 -2.15 3.79
CA GLY A 14 13.75 -3.06 4.72
C GLY A 14 14.19 -4.49 4.47
N ARG A 15 14.55 -5.25 5.52
CA ARG A 15 14.79 -6.69 5.46
C ARG A 15 13.75 -7.41 6.31
N SER A 16 13.22 -8.52 5.80
CA SER A 16 12.19 -9.29 6.49
C SER A 16 12.71 -9.81 7.84
N PRO A 17 12.00 -9.57 8.97
CA PRO A 17 12.39 -10.11 10.27
C PRO A 17 12.37 -11.64 10.29
N GLY A 18 13.44 -12.26 10.80
CA GLY A 18 13.42 -13.68 11.18
C GLY A 18 13.75 -14.69 10.08
N ALA A 19 14.19 -14.24 8.90
CA ALA A 19 14.68 -15.15 7.88
C ALA A 19 16.22 -15.08 7.82
N ALA A 20 16.86 -16.09 8.39
CA ALA A 20 18.31 -16.30 8.26
C ALA A 20 18.75 -16.54 6.79
N ASP A 21 17.79 -16.67 5.88
CA ASP A 21 17.95 -17.06 4.48
C ASP A 21 17.03 -16.27 3.52
N SER A 22 16.41 -15.15 3.95
CA SER A 22 15.64 -14.33 3.01
C SER A 22 16.53 -13.30 2.34
N ASP A 23 16.87 -13.59 1.09
CA ASP A 23 17.46 -12.66 0.13
C ASP A 23 16.49 -11.53 -0.32
N LEU A 24 15.38 -11.32 0.39
CA LEU A 24 14.36 -10.32 0.06
C LEU A 24 14.61 -9.00 0.78
N GLN A 25 14.62 -7.92 0.01
CA GLN A 25 14.70 -6.55 0.54
C GLN A 25 13.62 -5.69 -0.09
N LEU A 26 13.05 -4.77 0.69
CA LEU A 26 12.19 -3.71 0.18
C LEU A 26 12.99 -2.42 0.15
N ARG A 27 13.07 -1.78 -1.01
CA ARG A 27 13.72 -0.50 -1.21
C ARG A 27 12.67 0.57 -1.39
N VAL A 28 12.65 1.54 -0.49
CA VAL A 28 11.76 2.70 -0.55
C VAL A 28 12.63 3.93 -0.71
N VAL A 29 12.23 4.88 -1.56
CA VAL A 29 12.89 6.19 -1.67
C VAL A 29 11.91 7.24 -1.14
N PRO A 30 11.91 7.54 0.17
CA PRO A 30 10.93 8.45 0.76
C PRO A 30 10.93 9.85 0.14
N GLY A 31 12.07 10.33 -0.38
CA GLY A 31 12.16 11.60 -1.08
C GLY A 31 11.49 11.62 -2.46
N ALA A 32 11.06 10.46 -2.98
CA ALA A 32 10.43 10.31 -4.28
C ALA A 32 9.21 9.37 -4.15
N PRO A 33 8.10 9.81 -3.50
CA PRO A 33 6.93 8.96 -3.24
C PRO A 33 6.25 8.44 -4.52
N THR A 34 6.45 9.13 -5.65
CA THR A 34 5.99 8.70 -6.98
C THR A 34 6.83 7.57 -7.57
N SER A 35 8.00 7.27 -7.00
CA SER A 35 8.76 6.08 -7.32
C SER A 35 8.15 4.88 -6.60
N PHE A 36 8.11 3.75 -7.28
CA PHE A 36 7.65 2.51 -6.67
C PHE A 36 8.58 2.07 -5.55
N ALA A 37 8.01 1.54 -4.47
CA ALA A 37 8.76 0.70 -3.57
C ALA A 37 9.15 -0.58 -4.32
N GLN A 38 10.43 -0.93 -4.31
CA GLN A 38 10.94 -2.06 -5.06
C GLN A 38 11.17 -3.23 -4.12
N LEU A 39 10.52 -4.34 -4.40
CA LEU A 39 10.89 -5.59 -3.78
C LEU A 39 11.97 -6.26 -4.63
N VAL A 40 13.13 -6.43 -4.04
CA VAL A 40 14.28 -7.07 -4.68
C VAL A 40 14.58 -8.41 -4.03
N ARG A 41 15.06 -9.35 -4.83
CA ARG A 41 15.53 -10.67 -4.39
C ARG A 41 16.99 -10.86 -4.76
N GLY A 42 17.75 -11.47 -3.88
CA GLY A 42 19.10 -11.95 -4.16
C GLY A 42 20.18 -10.92 -3.90
N ALA A 43 21.44 -11.38 -3.88
CA ALA A 43 22.62 -10.51 -3.88
C ALA A 43 22.69 -9.59 -5.12
N GLU A 44 22.16 -10.05 -6.26
CA GLU A 44 22.08 -9.28 -7.51
C GLU A 44 20.93 -8.25 -7.52
N ALA A 45 20.09 -8.24 -6.48
CA ALA A 45 18.96 -7.34 -6.30
C ALA A 45 18.00 -7.31 -7.50
N GLU A 46 17.62 -8.50 -8.00
CA GLU A 46 16.62 -8.62 -9.05
C GLU A 46 15.30 -8.03 -8.55
N CYS A 47 14.83 -6.95 -9.18
CA CYS A 47 13.54 -6.37 -8.87
C CYS A 47 12.46 -7.32 -9.36
N ILE A 48 11.69 -7.86 -8.43
CA ILE A 48 10.60 -8.79 -8.73
C ILE A 48 9.25 -8.06 -8.74
N TRP A 49 9.14 -6.94 -8.02
CA TRP A 49 7.89 -6.17 -7.91
C TRP A 49 8.10 -4.67 -7.69
N GLU A 50 7.22 -3.87 -8.29
CA GLU A 50 7.13 -2.42 -8.12
C GLU A 50 5.79 -2.08 -7.44
N LEU A 51 5.86 -1.57 -6.23
CA LEU A 51 4.74 -1.54 -5.30
C LEU A 51 4.42 -0.13 -4.84
N LEU A 52 3.12 0.16 -4.76
CA LEU A 52 2.55 1.26 -4.00
C LEU A 52 3.25 2.61 -4.21
N SER A 53 3.56 2.97 -5.46
CA SER A 53 3.93 4.36 -5.77
C SER A 53 2.74 5.26 -5.42
N VAL A 54 2.98 6.38 -4.76
CA VAL A 54 1.93 7.31 -4.34
C VAL A 54 2.11 8.65 -5.04
N THR A 55 1.14 9.00 -5.88
CA THR A 55 1.10 10.27 -6.60
C THR A 55 -0.03 11.14 -6.06
N PRO A 56 0.27 12.25 -5.37
CA PRO A 56 -0.75 13.20 -4.96
C PRO A 56 -1.41 13.90 -6.16
N LEU A 57 -2.73 14.12 -6.07
CA LEU A 57 -3.55 14.79 -7.07
C LEU A 57 -4.41 15.88 -6.37
N PRO A 58 -4.39 17.15 -6.83
CA PRO A 58 -3.52 17.69 -7.88
C PRO A 58 -2.03 17.58 -7.53
N GLU A 59 -1.17 17.91 -8.50
CA GLU A 59 0.28 17.85 -8.31
C GLU A 59 0.68 18.60 -7.03
N HIS A 60 1.53 17.96 -6.25
CA HIS A 60 1.96 18.42 -4.94
C HIS A 60 3.48 18.37 -4.89
N SER A 61 4.11 19.40 -4.31
CA SER A 61 5.56 19.58 -4.24
C SER A 61 6.30 18.35 -3.69
N SER A 62 5.61 17.62 -2.82
CA SER A 62 6.06 16.41 -2.12
C SER A 62 7.36 16.67 -1.37
N LYS A 63 7.47 17.88 -0.82
CA LYS A 63 8.57 18.28 0.03
C LYS A 63 8.54 17.47 1.32
N THR A 64 9.50 16.56 1.45
CA THR A 64 9.69 15.77 2.66
C THR A 64 9.95 16.67 3.87
N GLU A 65 9.09 16.56 4.87
CA GLU A 65 9.19 17.23 6.16
C GLU A 65 9.98 16.38 7.15
N GLU A 66 9.67 15.09 7.20
CA GLU A 66 10.25 14.15 8.17
C GLU A 66 10.34 12.75 7.54
N VAL A 67 11.44 12.05 7.82
CA VAL A 67 11.60 10.61 7.55
C VAL A 67 12.27 9.97 8.74
N TYR A 68 11.66 8.94 9.30
CA TYR A 68 12.23 8.21 10.42
C TYR A 68 11.69 6.78 10.49
N VAL A 69 12.39 5.96 11.27
CA VAL A 69 11.99 4.58 11.57
C VAL A 69 11.50 4.51 13.00
N ARG A 70 10.35 3.88 13.22
CA ARG A 70 9.78 3.63 14.54
C ARG A 70 9.36 2.16 14.65
N GLY A 71 10.17 1.36 15.33
CA GLY A 71 9.93 -0.09 15.42
C GLY A 71 10.00 -0.74 14.04
N ASN A 72 8.87 -1.28 13.57
CA ASN A 72 8.74 -1.91 12.25
C ASN A 72 8.21 -0.95 11.18
N ASP A 73 8.03 0.32 11.52
CA ASP A 73 7.42 1.31 10.63
C ASP A 73 8.51 2.23 10.05
N LEU A 74 8.53 2.38 8.73
CA LEU A 74 9.16 3.52 8.06
C LEU A 74 8.08 4.58 7.87
N ILE A 75 8.35 5.80 8.33
CA ILE A 75 7.39 6.90 8.31
C ILE A 75 7.99 8.04 7.50
N ALA A 76 7.25 8.54 6.53
CA ALA A 76 7.57 9.75 5.77
C ALA A 76 6.40 10.73 5.82
N ARG A 77 6.70 11.99 6.11
CA ARG A 77 5.74 13.10 6.12
C ARG A 77 6.12 14.11 5.04
N TYR A 78 5.11 14.60 4.34
CA TYR A 78 5.25 15.57 3.26
C TYR A 78 4.44 16.81 3.62
N ALA A 79 5.13 17.95 3.73
CA ALA A 79 4.51 19.20 4.15
C ALA A 79 3.64 19.81 3.04
N GLU A 80 2.57 20.48 3.46
CA GLU A 80 1.78 21.38 2.62
C GLU A 80 2.61 22.63 2.32
N SER A 81 3.09 22.78 1.09
CA SER A 81 3.72 24.02 0.62
C SER A 81 2.67 25.03 0.15
N SER A 82 3.08 26.27 -0.15
CA SER A 82 2.15 27.36 -0.52
C SER A 82 1.29 27.11 -1.78
N GLY A 83 1.67 26.13 -2.62
CA GLY A 83 0.90 25.72 -3.80
C GLY A 83 0.15 24.39 -3.63
N ASP A 84 0.37 23.70 -2.51
CA ASP A 84 -0.23 22.40 -2.22
C ASP A 84 -1.58 22.60 -1.52
N GLN A 85 -2.52 21.66 -1.70
CA GLN A 85 -3.83 21.73 -1.06
C GLN A 85 -3.91 21.00 0.29
N PHE A 86 -2.92 20.16 0.59
CA PHE A 86 -2.93 19.27 1.75
C PHE A 86 -1.52 18.80 2.06
N ALA A 87 -1.24 18.46 3.31
CA ALA A 87 -0.09 17.64 3.70
C ALA A 87 -0.48 16.16 3.69
N TYR A 88 0.48 15.26 3.51
CA TYR A 88 0.23 13.83 3.62
C TYR A 88 1.38 13.07 4.29
N GLY A 89 1.08 11.88 4.80
CA GLY A 89 2.04 10.99 5.42
C GLY A 89 1.86 9.56 4.93
N LEU A 90 2.98 8.87 4.76
CA LEU A 90 3.07 7.47 4.34
C LEU A 90 3.78 6.67 5.44
N TYR A 91 3.16 5.57 5.86
CA TYR A 91 3.70 4.69 6.89
C TYR A 91 3.76 3.28 6.32
N TRP A 92 4.97 2.80 6.07
CA TRP A 92 5.23 1.45 5.59
C TRP A 92 5.58 0.56 6.76
N GLN A 93 4.81 -0.49 6.97
CA GLN A 93 5.02 -1.45 8.06
C GLN A 93 5.24 -2.84 7.48
N TRP A 94 6.33 -3.48 7.90
CA TRP A 94 6.54 -4.89 7.62
C TRP A 94 5.52 -5.75 8.37
N LEU A 95 4.91 -6.69 7.66
CA LEU A 95 4.06 -7.71 8.24
C LEU A 95 4.88 -8.96 8.51
N GLU A 96 4.56 -9.65 9.59
CA GLU A 96 5.20 -10.92 9.93
C GLU A 96 4.92 -11.97 8.85
N ARG A 97 5.94 -12.79 8.57
CA ARG A 97 5.80 -13.94 7.68
C ARG A 97 4.78 -14.92 8.26
N SER A 98 3.99 -15.54 7.39
CA SER A 98 3.13 -16.66 7.77
C SER A 98 3.44 -17.89 6.92
N ALA A 99 2.82 -19.02 7.25
CA ALA A 99 2.93 -20.23 6.42
C ALA A 99 2.38 -20.05 5.00
N LYS A 100 1.52 -19.04 4.78
CA LYS A 100 0.82 -18.81 3.50
C LYS A 100 1.47 -17.74 2.64
N VAL A 101 2.22 -16.84 3.25
CA VAL A 101 2.74 -15.61 2.65
C VAL A 101 4.21 -15.47 3.01
N ASP A 102 5.05 -15.29 2.00
CA ASP A 102 6.50 -15.17 2.20
C ASP A 102 6.88 -13.81 2.78
N TRP A 103 6.16 -12.76 2.41
CA TRP A 103 6.28 -11.43 3.02
C TRP A 103 4.99 -10.61 2.82
N GLY A 104 4.81 -9.62 3.69
CA GLY A 104 3.75 -8.63 3.55
C GLY A 104 4.20 -7.24 3.96
N LEU A 105 3.55 -6.24 3.37
CA LEU A 105 3.77 -4.82 3.62
C LEU A 105 2.41 -4.17 3.83
N GLU A 106 2.28 -3.37 4.88
CA GLU A 106 1.13 -2.52 5.09
C GLU A 106 1.52 -1.07 4.82
N LEU A 107 0.68 -0.37 4.06
CA LEU A 107 0.79 1.05 3.79
C LEU A 107 -0.38 1.77 4.44
N TRP A 108 -0.04 2.70 5.33
CA TRP A 108 -0.96 3.71 5.82
C TRP A 108 -0.73 5.00 5.07
N MET A 109 -1.83 5.62 4.68
CA MET A 109 -1.84 6.95 4.11
C MET A 109 -2.65 7.85 5.03
N SER A 110 -2.14 9.04 5.29
CA SER A 110 -2.86 10.09 6.00
C SER A 110 -2.82 11.36 5.17
N VAL A 111 -3.96 12.03 5.01
CA VAL A 111 -4.04 13.36 4.39
C VAL A 111 -4.66 14.34 5.38
N GLN A 112 -4.18 15.57 5.39
CA GLN A 112 -4.71 16.66 6.22
C GLN A 112 -4.55 17.98 5.48
N THR A 113 -5.42 18.95 5.72
CA THR A 113 -5.32 20.26 5.06
C THR A 113 -5.33 21.41 6.08
N GLY A 114 -4.46 22.39 5.86
CA GLY A 114 -4.48 23.68 6.55
C GLY A 114 -5.48 24.69 5.96
N LEU A 115 -6.01 24.41 4.77
CA LEU A 115 -7.00 25.22 4.06
C LEU A 115 -8.39 25.06 4.67
N LEU A 116 -9.27 26.03 4.42
CA LEU A 116 -10.67 25.94 4.85
C LEU A 116 -11.39 24.77 4.19
N ASP A 117 -11.08 24.54 2.92
CA ASP A 117 -11.64 23.52 2.06
C ASP A 117 -10.58 22.92 1.14
N ALA A 118 -10.50 21.59 1.11
CA ALA A 118 -9.71 20.85 0.14
C ALA A 118 -10.40 19.53 -0.24
N SER A 119 -9.99 18.94 -1.36
CA SER A 119 -10.43 17.59 -1.78
C SER A 119 -9.22 16.75 -2.14
N PRO A 120 -8.40 16.35 -1.14
CA PRO A 120 -7.14 15.67 -1.40
C PRO A 120 -7.38 14.31 -2.04
N VAL A 121 -6.54 13.97 -3.01
CA VAL A 121 -6.56 12.68 -3.70
C VAL A 121 -5.15 12.13 -3.73
N LEU A 122 -5.01 10.83 -3.48
CA LEU A 122 -3.78 10.09 -3.75
C LEU A 122 -4.06 9.03 -4.82
N ALA A 123 -3.25 8.98 -5.87
CA ALA A 123 -3.22 7.87 -6.80
C ALA A 123 -2.14 6.88 -6.33
N VAL A 124 -2.54 5.71 -5.89
CA VAL A 124 -1.64 4.62 -5.50
C VAL A 124 -1.54 3.66 -6.67
N SER A 125 -0.33 3.29 -7.08
CA SER A 125 -0.13 2.34 -8.18
C SER A 125 0.79 1.22 -7.80
N SER A 126 0.56 0.04 -8.36
CA SER A 126 1.49 -1.09 -8.31
C SER A 126 1.59 -1.72 -9.70
N LYS A 127 2.76 -2.28 -10.00
CA LYS A 127 3.08 -2.84 -11.31
C LYS A 127 3.74 -4.21 -11.14
N SER A 128 3.23 -5.18 -11.89
CA SER A 128 3.90 -6.46 -12.02
C SER A 128 5.01 -6.35 -13.06
N LEU A 129 6.19 -6.88 -12.75
CA LEU A 129 7.30 -7.01 -13.69
C LEU A 129 7.20 -8.29 -14.52
N SER A 130 6.35 -9.23 -14.11
CA SER A 130 6.01 -10.43 -14.87
C SER A 130 4.72 -10.20 -15.68
N SER A 131 4.51 -10.96 -16.75
CA SER A 131 3.30 -10.93 -17.61
C SER A 131 2.01 -11.42 -16.92
N GLY A 132 1.95 -11.33 -15.59
CA GLY A 132 0.82 -11.76 -14.79
C GLY A 132 -0.42 -10.93 -15.08
N GLN A 133 -1.58 -11.60 -15.10
CA GLN A 133 -2.87 -10.95 -15.29
C GLN A 133 -3.39 -10.44 -13.95
N TRP A 134 -3.98 -9.25 -13.96
CA TRP A 134 -4.62 -8.68 -12.79
C TRP A 134 -6.09 -9.10 -12.71
N GLU A 135 -6.47 -9.56 -11.54
CA GLU A 135 -7.85 -9.86 -11.17
C GLU A 135 -8.29 -8.92 -10.05
N VAL A 136 -9.56 -8.53 -10.07
CA VAL A 136 -10.14 -7.66 -9.04
C VAL A 136 -11.23 -8.40 -8.30
N TYR A 137 -11.08 -8.44 -6.99
CA TYR A 137 -12.07 -9.02 -6.09
C TYR A 137 -12.86 -7.91 -5.38
N GLN A 138 -14.16 -8.11 -5.31
CA GLN A 138 -15.09 -7.23 -4.59
C GLN A 138 -15.24 -7.68 -3.14
N HIS A 139 -15.67 -6.78 -2.26
CA HIS A 139 -15.89 -7.06 -0.83
C HIS A 139 -16.69 -8.34 -0.61
N ARG A 140 -17.90 -8.43 -1.19
CA ARG A 140 -18.79 -9.59 -1.11
C ARG A 140 -18.14 -10.93 -1.49
N THR A 141 -17.17 -10.90 -2.41
CA THR A 141 -16.50 -12.10 -2.91
C THR A 141 -15.51 -12.65 -1.89
N LEU A 142 -14.90 -11.77 -1.09
CA LEU A 142 -13.90 -12.14 -0.08
C LEU A 142 -14.45 -12.20 1.33
N SER A 143 -15.50 -11.44 1.66
CA SER A 143 -16.09 -11.46 3.00
C SER A 143 -17.11 -12.58 3.21
N GLY A 144 -17.68 -13.13 2.12
CA GLY A 144 -18.80 -14.06 2.19
C GLY A 144 -20.13 -13.41 2.56
N ASP A 145 -20.19 -12.08 2.65
CA ASP A 145 -21.40 -11.36 2.98
C ASP A 145 -22.45 -11.50 1.87
N CYS A 146 -23.62 -12.02 2.24
CA CYS A 146 -24.73 -12.22 1.32
C CYS A 146 -25.62 -10.96 1.21
N LEU A 147 -25.40 -9.94 2.04
CA LEU A 147 -26.20 -8.72 2.02
C LEU A 147 -25.76 -7.81 0.87
N PRO A 148 -26.72 -7.17 0.17
CA PRO A 148 -26.38 -6.17 -0.83
C PRO A 148 -25.66 -5.00 -0.15
N ASP A 149 -24.57 -4.55 -0.78
CA ASP A 149 -23.88 -3.35 -0.34
C ASP A 149 -24.83 -2.16 -0.41
N ALA A 150 -24.95 -1.44 0.71
CA ALA A 150 -25.79 -0.24 0.79
C ALA A 150 -25.26 0.91 -0.10
N ALA A 151 -23.99 0.87 -0.50
CA ALA A 151 -23.34 1.87 -1.34
C ALA A 151 -22.28 1.21 -2.26
N PRO A 152 -22.02 1.77 -3.46
CA PRO A 152 -20.95 1.30 -4.31
C PRO A 152 -19.59 1.44 -3.59
N ARG A 153 -18.83 0.35 -3.57
CA ARG A 153 -17.48 0.27 -3.00
C ARG A 153 -16.44 0.11 -4.11
N GLY A 154 -15.24 0.56 -3.83
CA GLY A 154 -14.04 0.19 -4.58
C GLY A 154 -13.66 -1.29 -4.42
N PRO A 155 -12.59 -1.72 -5.09
CA PRO A 155 -12.11 -3.09 -5.02
C PRO A 155 -11.65 -3.46 -3.60
N ALA A 156 -11.92 -4.70 -3.18
CA ALA A 156 -11.40 -5.25 -1.93
C ALA A 156 -9.98 -5.79 -2.10
N ALA A 157 -9.68 -6.35 -3.27
CA ALA A 157 -8.34 -6.78 -3.64
C ALA A 157 -8.06 -6.59 -5.14
N MET A 158 -6.81 -6.31 -5.47
CA MET A 158 -6.24 -6.58 -6.79
C MET A 158 -5.19 -7.67 -6.64
N VAL A 159 -5.30 -8.71 -7.47
CA VAL A 159 -4.46 -9.90 -7.38
C VAL A 159 -3.76 -10.06 -8.71
N CYS A 160 -2.44 -10.12 -8.69
CA CYS A 160 -1.65 -10.44 -9.87
C CYS A 160 -1.04 -11.84 -9.70
N ARG A 161 -1.36 -12.74 -10.62
CA ARG A 161 -0.86 -14.11 -10.62
C ARG A 161 0.09 -14.35 -11.79
N SER A 162 1.18 -15.04 -11.51
CA SER A 162 2.00 -15.74 -12.51
C SER A 162 1.94 -17.24 -12.25
N ASP A 163 2.60 -18.04 -13.09
CA ASP A 163 2.64 -19.50 -12.94
C ASP A 163 3.30 -19.96 -11.62
N VAL A 164 4.10 -19.09 -10.99
CA VAL A 164 4.94 -19.44 -9.82
C VAL A 164 4.75 -18.51 -8.63
N ALA A 165 3.96 -17.45 -8.75
CA ALA A 165 3.80 -16.46 -7.67
C ALA A 165 2.44 -15.77 -7.71
N THR A 166 2.03 -15.26 -6.54
CA THR A 166 0.85 -14.41 -6.39
C THR A 166 1.22 -13.18 -5.57
N ALA A 167 0.85 -12.01 -6.06
CA ALA A 167 0.81 -10.78 -5.28
C ALA A 167 -0.65 -10.39 -5.04
N VAL A 168 -0.96 -10.02 -3.80
CA VAL A 168 -2.30 -9.65 -3.35
C VAL A 168 -2.21 -8.25 -2.77
N TRP A 169 -2.90 -7.29 -3.39
CA TRP A 169 -3.03 -5.93 -2.89
C TRP A 169 -4.45 -5.69 -2.37
N LEU A 170 -4.58 -5.68 -1.05
CA LEU A 170 -5.84 -5.52 -0.30
C LEU A 170 -6.10 -4.06 0.06
N VAL A 171 -7.38 -3.68 0.02
CA VAL A 171 -7.90 -2.39 0.51
C VAL A 171 -8.78 -2.65 1.73
N GLU A 172 -8.59 -1.88 2.79
CA GLU A 172 -9.33 -2.05 4.03
C GLU A 172 -10.85 -1.86 3.81
N PRO A 173 -11.73 -2.72 4.39
CA PRO A 173 -13.18 -2.67 4.18
C PRO A 173 -13.87 -1.32 4.31
N THR A 174 -13.52 -0.54 5.33
CA THR A 174 -14.08 0.80 5.59
C THR A 174 -13.54 1.85 4.64
N ASP A 175 -12.32 1.68 4.11
CA ASP A 175 -11.71 2.60 3.15
C ASP A 175 -12.23 2.43 1.71
N GLN A 176 -12.78 1.27 1.36
CA GLN A 176 -13.22 0.98 -0.02
C GLN A 176 -14.26 1.96 -0.56
N VAL A 177 -15.09 2.59 0.29
CA VAL A 177 -16.05 3.63 -0.15
C VAL A 177 -15.35 4.89 -0.66
N HIS A 178 -14.05 5.04 -0.40
CA HIS A 178 -13.22 6.16 -0.80
C HIS A 178 -12.15 5.76 -1.82
N VAL A 179 -12.25 4.55 -2.38
CA VAL A 179 -11.28 4.01 -3.33
C VAL A 179 -11.96 3.72 -4.66
N GLN A 180 -11.30 4.07 -5.76
CA GLN A 180 -11.78 3.82 -7.12
C GLN A 180 -10.64 3.29 -7.98
N LEU A 181 -10.87 2.19 -8.69
CA LEU A 181 -9.94 1.71 -9.71
C LEU A 181 -9.94 2.66 -10.92
N GLN A 182 -8.77 3.13 -11.34
CA GLN A 182 -8.61 4.04 -12.48
C GLN A 182 -8.07 3.33 -13.74
N SER A 183 -7.34 2.24 -13.55
CA SER A 183 -6.71 1.48 -14.62
C SER A 183 -7.65 0.41 -15.19
N PRO A 184 -7.55 0.12 -16.50
CA PRO A 184 -8.06 -1.12 -17.07
C PRO A 184 -7.42 -2.37 -16.45
N LEU A 185 -8.15 -3.49 -16.39
CA LEU A 185 -7.67 -4.74 -15.78
C LEU A 185 -6.54 -5.42 -16.57
N ASP A 186 -6.47 -5.18 -17.88
CA ASP A 186 -5.43 -5.69 -18.77
C ASP A 186 -4.14 -4.85 -18.75
N ALA A 187 -4.11 -3.77 -17.96
CA ALA A 187 -2.90 -2.97 -17.78
C ALA A 187 -1.87 -3.69 -16.88
N ASN A 188 -0.60 -3.62 -17.27
CA ASN A 188 0.51 -4.14 -16.45
C ASN A 188 0.67 -3.41 -15.11
N GLN A 189 0.12 -2.20 -15.01
CA GLN A 189 0.06 -1.37 -13.82
C GLN A 189 -1.39 -1.15 -13.42
N GLN A 190 -1.70 -1.38 -12.15
CA GLN A 190 -2.99 -1.05 -11.57
C GLN A 190 -2.87 0.21 -10.71
N THR A 191 -3.84 1.11 -10.86
CA THR A 191 -3.87 2.41 -10.19
C THR A 191 -5.20 2.61 -9.47
N LEU A 192 -5.14 2.84 -8.16
CA LEU A 192 -6.26 3.21 -7.31
C LEU A 192 -6.23 4.71 -7.04
N ARG A 193 -7.36 5.37 -7.24
CA ARG A 193 -7.64 6.70 -6.68
C ARG A 193 -8.16 6.51 -5.27
N VAL A 194 -7.48 7.10 -4.30
CA VAL A 194 -7.80 7.06 -2.86
C VAL A 194 -8.18 8.46 -2.40
N PHE A 195 -9.19 8.55 -1.53
CA PHE A 195 -9.79 9.81 -1.05
C PHE A 195 -10.58 10.57 -2.13
N GLY A 196 -10.47 11.90 -2.15
CA GLY A 196 -11.16 12.79 -3.08
C GLY A 196 -12.53 13.28 -2.64
N HIS A 197 -12.79 13.24 -1.33
CA HIS A 197 -13.95 13.89 -0.72
C HIS A 197 -13.53 15.20 -0.09
N PHE A 198 -14.49 16.10 0.07
CA PHE A 198 -14.32 17.35 0.79
C PHE A 198 -13.75 17.13 2.20
N MET A 199 -12.82 18.00 2.58
CA MET A 199 -12.20 18.08 3.89
C MET A 199 -12.17 19.52 4.36
N GLU A 200 -12.62 19.72 5.60
CA GLU A 200 -12.49 20.99 6.31
C GLU A 200 -11.09 21.12 6.93
N LYS A 201 -10.72 22.36 7.27
CA LYS A 201 -9.48 22.66 7.97
C LYS A 201 -9.26 21.77 9.20
N GLY A 202 -8.08 21.15 9.27
CA GLY A 202 -7.66 20.34 10.40
C GLY A 202 -8.31 18.95 10.46
N VAL A 203 -9.18 18.59 9.50
CA VAL A 203 -9.65 17.22 9.35
C VAL A 203 -8.50 16.35 8.85
N ILE A 204 -8.37 15.18 9.45
CA ILE A 204 -7.43 14.13 9.02
C ILE A 204 -8.25 12.98 8.45
N ARG A 205 -7.93 12.55 7.24
CA ARG A 205 -8.45 11.29 6.67
C ARG A 205 -7.31 10.30 6.51
N ARG A 206 -7.62 9.03 6.75
CA ARG A 206 -6.66 7.94 6.62
C ARG A 206 -7.21 6.85 5.71
N ALA A 207 -6.31 6.12 5.09
CA ALA A 207 -6.60 4.94 4.31
C ALA A 207 -5.50 3.90 4.49
N ARG A 208 -5.87 2.63 4.39
CA ARG A 208 -5.00 1.50 4.69
C ARG A 208 -5.04 0.47 3.59
N MET A 209 -3.86 -0.01 3.22
CA MET A 209 -3.68 -1.05 2.21
C MET A 209 -2.66 -2.07 2.67
N ARG A 210 -2.83 -3.32 2.26
CA ARG A 210 -1.82 -4.37 2.44
C ARG A 210 -1.41 -4.94 1.12
N VAL A 211 -0.14 -5.26 0.99
CA VAL A 211 0.38 -6.11 -0.06
C VAL A 211 0.95 -7.36 0.57
N HIS A 212 0.57 -8.51 0.02
CA HIS A 212 1.15 -9.80 0.35
C HIS A 212 1.72 -10.43 -0.91
N PHE A 213 2.74 -11.25 -0.73
CA PHE A 213 3.30 -12.06 -1.81
C PHE A 213 3.58 -13.46 -1.34
N ALA A 214 3.28 -14.40 -2.22
CA ALA A 214 3.61 -15.79 -2.07
C ALA A 214 4.33 -16.26 -3.34
N ALA A 215 5.44 -16.99 -3.17
CA ALA A 215 6.16 -17.70 -4.22
C ALA A 215 5.43 -19.00 -4.61
N ARG A 216 4.11 -18.89 -4.77
CA ARG A 216 3.19 -19.91 -5.26
C ARG A 216 1.90 -19.26 -5.72
N VAL A 217 1.08 -20.02 -6.43
CA VAL A 217 -0.28 -19.61 -6.76
C VAL A 217 -1.16 -19.70 -5.50
N MET A 218 -1.88 -18.63 -5.18
CA MET A 218 -2.87 -18.61 -4.10
C MET A 218 -4.30 -18.76 -4.63
N GLY A 219 -5.07 -19.61 -3.96
CA GLY A 219 -6.50 -19.76 -4.20
C GLY A 219 -7.32 -18.60 -3.64
N GLN A 220 -8.57 -18.47 -4.07
CA GLN A 220 -9.48 -17.44 -3.58
C GLN A 220 -9.71 -17.53 -2.07
N ASP A 221 -9.86 -18.73 -1.51
CA ASP A 221 -10.10 -18.93 -0.07
C ASP A 221 -8.94 -18.38 0.78
N GLU A 222 -7.70 -18.52 0.30
CA GLU A 222 -6.53 -17.99 0.99
C GLU A 222 -6.48 -16.45 0.91
N ILE A 223 -6.90 -15.87 -0.22
CA ILE A 223 -7.00 -14.42 -0.39
C ILE A 223 -8.12 -13.86 0.52
N ALA A 224 -9.25 -14.56 0.61
CA ALA A 224 -10.34 -14.22 1.52
C ALA A 224 -9.88 -14.26 2.98
N GLU A 225 -9.07 -15.25 3.36
CA GLU A 225 -8.49 -15.31 4.70
C GLU A 225 -7.54 -14.15 4.99
N LEU A 226 -6.63 -13.79 4.06
CA LEU A 226 -5.79 -12.60 4.21
C LEU A 226 -6.63 -11.32 4.36
N TYR A 227 -7.71 -11.23 3.59
CA TYR A 227 -8.65 -10.12 3.67
C TYR A 227 -9.36 -10.04 5.02
N HIS A 228 -9.83 -11.16 5.57
CA HIS A 228 -10.40 -11.21 6.92
C HIS A 228 -9.37 -10.89 8.00
N GLN A 229 -8.14 -11.37 7.88
CA GLN A 229 -7.05 -11.01 8.79
C GLN A 229 -6.77 -9.51 8.75
N PHE A 230 -6.87 -8.89 7.57
CA PHE A 230 -6.72 -7.45 7.42
C PHE A 230 -7.87 -6.67 8.05
N ALA A 231 -9.11 -7.03 7.74
CA ALA A 231 -10.31 -6.43 8.31
C ALA A 231 -10.32 -6.47 9.84
N ASN A 232 -9.83 -7.56 10.44
CA ASN A 232 -9.79 -7.75 11.89
C ASN A 232 -8.49 -7.28 12.54
N SER A 233 -7.52 -6.80 11.76
CA SER A 233 -6.28 -6.30 12.33
C SER A 233 -6.47 -4.97 13.03
N PRO A 234 -5.85 -4.77 14.20
CA PRO A 234 -6.07 -3.58 15.02
C PRO A 234 -5.75 -2.31 14.23
N LEU A 235 -6.53 -1.26 14.50
CA LEU A 235 -6.15 0.09 14.09
C LEU A 235 -5.01 0.56 15.02
N PRO A 236 -3.97 1.23 14.49
CA PRO A 236 -2.83 1.73 15.22
C PRO A 236 -3.31 2.85 16.12
N LEU A 237 -2.89 2.77 17.36
CA LEU A 237 -3.34 3.66 18.42
C LEU A 237 -2.77 5.09 18.28
N THR A 238 -1.75 5.29 17.43
CA THR A 238 -0.99 6.55 17.32
C THR A 238 -0.52 6.86 15.88
N ALA A 239 -1.29 6.48 14.86
CA ALA A 239 -1.10 7.05 13.52
C ALA A 239 -1.81 8.41 13.42
#